data_AF-A0A952NT88-F1
#
_entry.id   AF-A0A952NT88-F1
#
_cell.length_a   1.000
_cell.length_b   1.000
_cell.length_c   1.000
_cell.angle_alpha   90.00
_cell.angle_beta   90.00
_cell.angle_gamma   90.00
#
_symmetry.space_group_name_H-M   'P 1'
#
loop_
_entity.id
_entity.type
_entity.pdbx_description
1 polymer ?
#
loop_
_entity_poly.entity_id
_entity_poly.type
_entity_poly.pdbx_seq_one_letter_code
_entity_poly.pdbx_strand_id
1 'polypeptide(L)' 'MSKLKLNAIATLALVDQDFKAAMLSGRLQEKLSAFQLNEEEMRAVTAIQAMDLDQFMHRLGTLIQAAPAVH' A
#
# COMPACT_ATOMS: atom_id res chain seq x y z
N MET A 1 9.69 7.59 -0.84
CA MET A 1 8.27 7.37 -1.18
C MET A 1 7.58 8.69 -1.46
N SER A 2 6.85 8.81 -2.56
CA SER A 2 5.95 9.96 -2.74
C SER A 2 4.61 9.69 -2.05
N LYS A 3 4.15 10.63 -1.21
CA LYS A 3 2.83 10.58 -0.57
C LYS A 3 1.70 10.26 -1.55
N LEU A 4 1.83 10.71 -2.79
CA LEU A 4 0.82 10.52 -3.83
C LEU A 4 0.62 9.03 -4.19
N LYS A 5 1.71 8.26 -4.31
CA LYS A 5 1.64 6.81 -4.61
C LYS A 5 1.02 6.04 -3.44
N LEU A 6 1.40 6.37 -2.21
CA LEU A 6 0.84 5.75 -1.01
C LEU A 6 -0.65 6.04 -0.84
N ASN A 7 -1.07 7.29 -1.11
CA ASN A 7 -2.49 7.66 -1.11
C ASN A 7 -3.28 6.92 -2.21
N ALA A 8 -2.68 6.68 -3.37
CA ALA A 8 -3.32 5.88 -4.42
C ALA A 8 -3.53 4.42 -3.97
N ILE A 9 -2.54 3.82 -3.33
CA ILE A 9 -2.63 2.47 -2.74
C ILE A 9 -3.73 2.42 -1.67
N ALA A 10 -3.77 3.42 -0.78
CA ALA A 10 -4.79 3.54 0.27
C ALA A 10 -6.19 3.65 -0.34
N THR A 11 -6.35 4.47 -1.37
CA THR A 11 -7.63 4.65 -2.08
C THR A 11 -8.08 3.34 -2.71
N LEU A 12 -7.19 2.62 -3.39
CA LEU A 12 -7.50 1.31 -3.99
C LEU A 12 -7.86 0.25 -2.95
N ALA A 13 -7.15 0.20 -1.82
CA ALA A 13 -7.50 -0.71 -0.75
C ALA A 13 -8.93 -0.46 -0.20
N LEU A 14 -9.44 0.77 -0.30
CA LEU A 14 -10.79 1.14 0.14
C LEU A 14 -11.85 0.91 -0.94
N VAL A 15 -11.55 1.16 -2.23
CA VAL A 15 -12.56 1.11 -3.30
C VAL A 15 -12.56 -0.19 -4.11
N ASP A 16 -11.45 -0.94 -4.11
CA ASP A 16 -11.25 -2.12 -4.94
C ASP A 16 -11.27 -3.40 -4.08
N GLN A 17 -12.34 -4.17 -4.22
CA GLN A 17 -12.51 -5.45 -3.50
C GLN A 17 -11.47 -6.50 -3.90
N ASP A 18 -11.01 -6.49 -5.15
CA ASP A 18 -10.01 -7.44 -5.64
C ASP A 18 -8.63 -7.09 -5.07
N PHE A 19 -8.32 -5.80 -4.92
CA PHE A 19 -7.15 -5.32 -4.20
C PHE A 19 -7.17 -5.77 -2.74
N LYS A 20 -8.32 -5.64 -2.06
CA LYS A 20 -8.50 -6.13 -0.68
C LYS A 20 -8.32 -7.66 -0.59
N ALA A 21 -8.85 -8.42 -1.55
CA ALA A 21 -8.66 -9.87 -1.59
C ALA A 21 -7.19 -10.24 -1.84
N ALA A 22 -6.50 -9.53 -2.74
CA ALA A 22 -5.09 -9.71 -3.02
C ALA A 22 -4.20 -9.39 -1.81
N MET A 23 -4.55 -8.35 -1.05
CA MET A 23 -3.90 -8.00 0.22
C MET A 23 -3.98 -9.15 1.23
N LEU A 24 -5.18 -9.71 1.44
CA LEU A 24 -5.40 -10.82 2.38
C LEU A 24 -4.81 -12.15 1.90
N SER A 25 -4.71 -12.34 0.58
CA SER A 25 -4.21 -13.57 -0.04
C SER A 25 -2.70 -13.57 -0.29
N GLY A 26 -1.99 -12.51 0.12
CA GLY A 26 -0.54 -12.37 -0.10
C GLY A 26 -0.15 -12.08 -1.56
N ARG A 27 -1.11 -11.73 -2.42
CA ARG A 27 -0.92 -11.38 -3.84
C ARG A 27 -0.81 -9.87 -4.08
N LEU A 28 -0.61 -9.10 -3.01
CA LEU A 28 -0.51 -7.64 -3.08
C LEU A 28 0.57 -7.17 -4.05
N GLN A 29 1.69 -7.91 -4.16
CA GLN A 29 2.79 -7.60 -5.09
C GLN A 29 2.35 -7.52 -6.55
N GLU A 30 1.42 -8.37 -6.98
CA GLU A 30 0.90 -8.38 -8.36
C GLU A 30 0.11 -7.09 -8.65
N LYS A 31 -0.67 -6.62 -7.68
CA LYS A 31 -1.42 -5.35 -7.78
C LYS A 31 -0.52 -4.13 -7.70
N LEU A 32 0.50 -4.19 -6.85
CA LEU A 32 1.47 -3.12 -6.66
C LEU A 32 2.39 -2.92 -7.85
N SER A 33 2.57 -3.95 -8.68
CA SER A 33 3.36 -3.87 -9.92
C SER A 33 2.80 -2.84 -10.91
N ALA A 34 1.50 -2.54 -10.84
CA ALA A 34 0.87 -1.47 -11.62
C ALA A 34 1.28 -0.04 -11.18
N PHE A 35 1.80 0.13 -9.96
CA PHE A 35 2.08 1.44 -9.36
C PHE A 35 3.49 1.98 -9.64
N GLN A 36 4.28 1.30 -10.49
CA GLN A 36 5.69 1.64 -10.77
C GLN A 36 6.44 2.00 -9.48
N LEU A 37 6.27 1.16 -8.46
CA LEU A 37 6.94 1.31 -7.18
C LEU A 37 8.39 0.86 -7.36
N ASN A 38 9.33 1.58 -6.73
CA ASN A 38 10.70 1.08 -6.64
C ASN A 38 10.77 -0.12 -5.67
N GLU A 39 11.90 -0.84 -5.65
CA GLU A 39 12.00 -2.06 -4.82
C GLU A 39 11.81 -1.79 -3.33
N GLU A 40 12.31 -0.67 -2.81
CA GLU A 40 12.09 -0.26 -1.41
C GLU A 40 10.61 0.01 -1.14
N GLU A 41 9.94 0.69 -2.06
CA GLU A 41 8.51 0.98 -1.99
C GLU A 41 7.68 -0.30 -1.98
N MET A 42 7.99 -1.21 -2.90
CA MET A 42 7.29 -2.48 -3.02
C MET A 42 7.52 -3.36 -1.80
N ARG A 43 8.75 -3.42 -1.26
CA ARG A 43 9.04 -4.12 -0.01
C ARG A 43 8.34 -3.50 1.18
N ALA A 44 8.29 -2.18 1.29
CA ALA A 44 7.64 -1.50 2.41
C ALA A 44 6.14 -1.81 2.46
N VAL A 45 5.46 -1.84 1.31
CA VAL A 45 4.01 -2.12 1.24
C VAL A 45 3.73 -3.62 1.36
N THR A 46 4.53 -4.50 0.74
CA THR A 46 4.36 -5.96 0.88
C THR A 46 4.77 -6.50 2.25
N ALA A 47 5.64 -5.80 2.97
CA ALA A 47 5.96 -6.09 4.38
C ALA A 47 4.82 -5.76 5.34
N ILE A 48 3.78 -5.04 4.89
CA ILE A 48 2.58 -4.81 5.68
C ILE A 48 1.79 -6.12 5.79
N GLN A 49 2.14 -6.94 6.78
CA GLN A 49 1.33 -8.06 7.19
C GLN A 49 0.12 -7.54 7.98
N ALA A 50 -1.01 -7.43 7.30
CA ALA A 50 -2.28 -7.04 7.89
C ALA A 50 -3.29 -8.18 7.74
N MET A 51 -3.99 -8.51 8.82
CA MET A 51 -5.05 -9.53 8.82
C MET A 51 -6.39 -8.95 8.35
N ASP A 52 -6.50 -7.63 8.33
CA ASP A 52 -7.69 -6.87 8.02
C ASP A 52 -7.33 -5.51 7.39
N LEU A 53 -8.32 -4.87 6.78
CA LEU A 53 -8.14 -3.61 6.06
C LEU A 53 -7.74 -2.46 6.98
N ASP A 54 -8.26 -2.41 8.21
CA ASP A 54 -7.95 -1.35 9.17
C ASP A 54 -6.48 -1.40 9.58
N GLN A 55 -5.94 -2.58 9.88
CA GLN A 55 -4.51 -2.75 10.16
C GLN A 55 -3.63 -2.36 8.98
N PHE A 56 -4.06 -2.69 7.76
CA PHE A 56 -3.34 -2.29 6.56
C PHE A 56 -3.31 -0.77 6.44
N MET A 57 -4.48 -0.13 6.54
CA MET A 57 -4.64 1.32 6.43
C MET A 57 -3.88 2.07 7.53
N HIS A 58 -3.86 1.55 8.75
CA HIS A 58 -3.12 2.15 9.85
C HIS A 58 -1.60 2.11 9.62
N ARG A 59 -1.06 0.95 9.21
CA ARG A 59 0.37 0.79 8.89
C ARG A 59 0.78 1.60 7.65
N LEU A 60 -0.07 1.60 6.62
CA LEU A 60 0.13 2.41 5.42
C LEU A 60 0.08 3.90 5.77
N GLY A 61 -0.82 4.32 6.67
CA GLY A 61 -0.92 5.66 7.22
C GLY A 61 0.38 6.12 7.90
N THR A 62 1.03 5.25 8.67
CA THR A 62 2.36 5.51 9.24
C THR A 62 3.41 5.75 8.15
N LEU A 63 3.39 4.97 7.07
CA LEU A 63 4.27 5.18 5.92
C LEU A 63 3.97 6.49 5.18
N ILE A 64 2.70 6.87 5.05
CA ILE A 64 2.27 8.14 4.44
C ILE A 64 2.77 9.34 5.26
N GLN A 65 2.67 9.25 6.58
CA GLN A 65 3.15 10.30 7.47
C GLN A 65 4.69 10.40 7.50
N ALA A 66 5.38 9.26 7.43
CA ALA A 66 6.83 9.19 7.34
C ALA A 66 7.38 9.55 5.95
N ALA A 67 6.56 9.47 4.90
CA ALA A 67 6.95 9.87 3.56
C ALA A 67 7.17 11.39 3.51
N PRO A 68 8.34 11.86 3.04
CA PRO A 68 8.59 13.29 2.91
C PRO A 68 7.53 13.91 2.00
N ALA A 69 6.95 15.03 2.44
CA ALA A 69 6.18 15.87 1.55
C ALA A 69 7.14 16.35 0.48
N VAL A 70 7.03 15.79 -0.73
CA VAL A 70 7.80 16.27 -1.87
C VAL A 70 7.33 17.70 -2.12
N HIS A 71 8.20 18.66 -1.83
CA HIS A 71 8.08 20.06 -2.24
C HIS A 71 8.41 20.20 -3.72
#